data_AF-A0A2E2TPF9-F1
#
_entry.id   AF-A0A2E2TPF9-F1
#
_cell.length_a   1.000
_cell.length_b   1.000
_cell.length_c   1.000
_cell.angle_alpha   90.00
_cell.angle_beta   90.00
_cell.angle_gamma   90.00
#
_symmetry.space_group_name_H-M   'P 1'
#
loop_
_entity.id
_entity.type
_entity.pdbx_description
1 polymer ?
#
loop_
_entity_poly.entity_id
_entity_poly.type
_entity_poly.pdbx_seq_one_letter_code
_entity_poly.pdbx_strand_id
1 'polypeptide(L)'
;MRVFCLGILFFLLGCDQNRIFEKHINLKGFWPQKSTQLFEFDIIDLGTPYQITGMVRNKNTYAFNNLYIKYELFHEDSLIKTDLAEVILFESKTGKPLGTGMGSTFDRNFDLIKSYYFNTSGHYKMRLTQFMRIDTLQDIDQIGLRVATIIQP
;
A
#
# COMPACT_ATOMS: atom_id res chain seq x y z
N MET A 1 -28.57 11.28 -48.39
CA MET A 1 -27.58 12.08 -47.65
C MET A 1 -26.84 11.15 -46.71
N ARG A 2 -25.56 10.87 -46.99
CA ARG A 2 -24.71 9.99 -46.20
C ARG A 2 -24.39 10.69 -44.88
N VAL A 3 -24.76 10.10 -43.74
CA VAL A 3 -24.21 10.52 -42.44
C VAL A 3 -23.52 9.30 -41.85
N PHE A 4 -22.20 9.36 -41.93
CA PHE A 4 -21.25 8.38 -41.45
C PHE A 4 -20.98 8.72 -39.98
N CYS A 5 -21.68 8.08 -39.04
CA CYS A 5 -21.35 8.18 -37.62
C CYS A 5 -20.17 7.24 -37.34
N LEU A 6 -18.96 7.75 -37.56
CA LEU A 6 -17.72 7.10 -37.16
C LEU A 6 -17.64 7.14 -35.63
N GLY A 7 -18.03 6.04 -34.98
CA GLY A 7 -17.87 5.84 -33.55
C GLY A 7 -16.39 5.76 -33.20
N ILE A 8 -15.82 6.84 -32.68
CA ILE A 8 -14.51 6.82 -32.04
C ILE A 8 -14.68 6.20 -30.66
N LEU A 9 -14.36 4.91 -30.57
CA LEU A 9 -14.20 4.16 -29.34
C LEU A 9 -12.78 4.46 -28.83
N PHE A 10 -12.63 5.44 -27.93
CA PHE A 10 -11.36 5.70 -27.25
C PHE A 10 -11.04 4.51 -26.33
N PHE A 11 -10.03 3.75 -26.71
CA PHE A 11 -9.40 2.72 -25.88
C PHE A 11 -8.76 3.39 -24.66
N LEU A 12 -9.40 3.30 -23.49
CA LEU A 12 -8.75 3.52 -22.20
C LEU A 12 -7.99 2.24 -21.80
N LEU A 13 -6.86 1.98 -22.46
CA LEU A 13 -5.91 0.97 -21.99
C LEU A 13 -4.85 1.64 -21.10
N GLY A 14 -5.26 2.01 -19.90
CA GLY A 14 -4.32 2.31 -18.81
C GLY A 14 -3.89 1.01 -18.15
N CYS A 15 -3.06 0.20 -18.82
CA CYS A 15 -2.45 -0.96 -18.18
C CYS A 15 -1.21 -0.48 -17.42
N ASP A 16 -1.25 -0.58 -16.10
CA ASP A 16 -0.12 -0.32 -15.22
C ASP A 16 0.89 -1.47 -15.36
N GLN A 17 1.68 -1.44 -16.44
CA GLN A 17 2.55 -2.54 -16.88
C GLN A 17 3.61 -2.94 -15.83
N ASN A 18 3.85 -2.10 -14.83
CA ASN A 18 4.91 -2.29 -13.85
C ASN A 18 4.41 -2.93 -12.56
N ARG A 19 3.09 -3.09 -12.42
CA ARG A 19 2.48 -3.66 -11.21
C ARG A 19 2.61 -5.17 -11.21
N ILE A 20 3.38 -5.67 -10.25
CA ILE A 20 3.62 -7.10 -10.04
C ILE A 20 2.60 -7.67 -9.04
N PHE A 21 2.31 -6.92 -7.99
CA PHE A 21 1.35 -7.31 -6.96
C PHE A 21 0.61 -6.08 -6.43
N GLU A 22 -0.69 -6.23 -6.17
CA GLU A 22 -1.47 -5.25 -5.42
C GLU A 22 -2.61 -5.96 -4.69
N LYS A 23 -2.71 -5.75 -3.38
CA LYS A 23 -3.78 -6.32 -2.55
C LYS A 23 -4.13 -5.38 -1.42
N HIS A 24 -5.43 -5.21 -1.18
CA HIS A 24 -5.97 -4.45 -0.06
C HIS A 24 -6.74 -5.39 0.86
N ILE A 25 -6.48 -5.29 2.17
CA ILE A 25 -7.17 -6.05 3.21
C ILE A 25 -8.12 -5.11 3.95
N ASN A 26 -9.38 -5.52 4.06
CA ASN A 26 -10.40 -4.79 4.81
C ASN A 26 -10.30 -5.14 6.29
N LEU A 27 -10.05 -4.12 7.13
CA LEU A 27 -9.90 -4.20 8.57
C LEU A 27 -11.20 -3.88 9.32
N LYS A 28 -12.27 -3.54 8.59
CA LYS A 28 -13.62 -3.25 9.11
C LYS A 28 -13.65 -2.10 10.12
N GLY A 29 -12.68 -1.18 10.06
CA GLY A 29 -12.56 -0.05 10.97
C GLY A 29 -11.80 -0.35 12.26
N PHE A 30 -11.27 -1.56 12.44
CA PHE A 30 -10.58 -1.96 13.67
C PHE A 30 -9.27 -2.67 13.34
N TRP A 31 -8.14 -2.14 13.84
CA TRP A 31 -6.84 -2.78 13.69
C TRP A 31 -6.21 -3.09 15.05
N PRO A 32 -6.43 -4.30 15.59
CA PRO A 32 -5.75 -4.78 16.79
C PRO A 32 -4.24 -4.91 16.57
N GLN A 33 -3.45 -4.59 17.60
CA GLN A 33 -1.99 -4.66 17.59
C GLN A 33 -1.49 -6.08 17.31
N LYS A 34 -2.22 -7.09 17.78
CA LYS A 34 -1.95 -8.51 17.55
C LYS A 34 -2.38 -8.99 16.15
N SER A 35 -3.07 -8.16 15.37
CA SER A 35 -3.58 -8.50 14.05
C SER A 35 -2.55 -8.13 12.97
N THR A 36 -1.62 -9.06 12.71
CA THR A 36 -0.66 -8.93 11.62
C THR A 36 -1.32 -9.22 10.28
N GLN A 37 -1.13 -8.32 9.32
CA GLN A 37 -1.64 -8.47 7.96
C GLN A 37 -0.56 -9.05 7.06
N LEU A 38 -0.87 -10.17 6.40
CA LEU A 38 0.06 -10.91 5.56
C LEU A 38 -0.24 -10.70 4.07
N PHE A 39 0.79 -10.35 3.34
CA PHE A 39 0.80 -10.22 1.89
C PHE A 39 1.84 -11.15 1.32
N GLU A 40 1.48 -11.91 0.31
CA GLU A 40 2.33 -12.92 -0.32
C GLU A 40 2.41 -12.64 -1.81
N PHE A 41 3.62 -12.63 -2.35
CA PHE A 41 3.88 -12.29 -3.74
C PHE A 41 5.15 -12.99 -4.24
N ASP A 42 5.20 -13.25 -5.54
CA ASP A 42 6.34 -13.89 -6.18
C ASP A 42 7.20 -12.85 -6.92
N ILE A 43 8.52 -13.01 -6.83
CA ILE A 43 9.49 -12.25 -7.61
C ILE A 43 10.12 -13.17 -8.64
N ILE A 44 9.99 -12.81 -9.92
CA ILE A 44 10.54 -13.59 -11.04
C ILE A 44 11.76 -12.86 -11.62
N ASP A 45 11.62 -11.58 -11.93
CA ASP A 45 12.66 -10.80 -12.59
C ASP A 45 13.69 -10.29 -11.57
N LEU A 46 14.94 -10.72 -11.74
CA LEU A 46 16.09 -10.26 -10.97
C LEU A 46 16.84 -9.17 -11.74
N GLY A 47 17.57 -8.32 -11.02
CA GLY A 47 18.39 -7.26 -11.63
C GLY A 47 17.65 -5.95 -11.93
N THR A 48 16.32 -5.90 -11.75
CA THR A 48 15.54 -4.66 -11.78
C THR A 48 15.20 -4.21 -10.36
N PRO A 49 15.27 -2.90 -10.04
CA PRO A 49 14.82 -2.41 -8.74
C PRO A 49 13.30 -2.43 -8.61
N TYR A 50 12.82 -2.77 -7.42
CA TYR A 50 11.40 -2.79 -7.07
C TYR A 50 11.07 -1.69 -6.06
N GLN A 51 9.85 -1.19 -6.14
CA GLN A 51 9.24 -0.34 -5.13
C GLN A 51 8.13 -1.11 -4.42
N ILE A 52 8.15 -1.07 -3.09
CA ILE A 52 7.08 -1.58 -2.24
C ILE A 52 6.42 -0.39 -1.55
N THR A 53 5.14 -0.20 -1.84
CA THR A 53 4.32 0.90 -1.35
C THR A 53 3.20 0.34 -0.49
N GLY A 54 3.01 0.91 0.69
CA GLY A 54 1.84 0.65 1.52
C GLY A 54 0.73 1.64 1.21
N MET A 55 -0.52 1.25 1.51
CA MET A 55 -1.68 2.14 1.45
C MET A 55 -2.49 1.98 2.73
N VAL A 56 -2.88 3.07 3.38
CA VAL A 56 -3.84 3.05 4.49
C VAL A 56 -5.09 3.81 4.08
N ARG A 57 -6.26 3.21 4.34
CA ARG A 57 -7.55 3.91 4.31
C ARG A 57 -8.01 4.17 5.74
N ASN A 58 -8.21 5.43 6.10
CA ASN A 58 -8.71 5.84 7.40
C ASN A 58 -9.95 6.74 7.27
N LYS A 59 -10.77 6.80 8.32
CA LYS A 59 -11.82 7.81 8.41
C LYS A 59 -11.28 9.12 8.95
N ASN A 60 -12.01 10.22 8.70
CA ASN A 60 -11.75 11.52 9.30
C ASN A 60 -11.86 11.55 10.83
N THR A 61 -12.52 10.56 11.44
CA THR A 61 -12.66 10.43 12.90
C THR A 61 -11.48 9.70 13.56
N TYR A 62 -10.50 9.22 12.78
CA TYR A 62 -9.28 8.63 13.34
C TYR A 62 -8.56 9.62 14.26
N ALA A 63 -8.22 9.16 15.47
CA ALA A 63 -7.88 10.05 16.59
C ALA A 63 -6.47 10.63 16.56
N PHE A 64 -5.59 10.18 15.66
CA PHE A 64 -4.18 10.58 15.62
C PHE A 64 -3.83 11.25 14.30
N ASN A 65 -2.84 12.14 14.29
CA ASN A 65 -2.36 12.72 13.05
C ASN A 65 -1.48 11.75 12.24
N ASN A 66 -0.91 10.73 12.89
CA ASN A 66 -0.01 9.77 12.28
C ASN A 66 -0.36 8.30 12.64
N LEU A 67 0.32 7.39 11.96
CA LEU A 67 0.23 5.95 12.15
C LEU A 67 1.61 5.33 11.93
N TYR A 68 2.10 4.59 12.93
CA TYR A 68 3.31 3.78 12.82
C TYR A 68 2.98 2.35 12.43
N ILE A 69 3.66 1.83 11.41
CA ILE A 69 3.47 0.48 10.90
C ILE A 69 4.83 -0.20 10.85
N LYS A 70 4.97 -1.29 11.63
CA LYS A 70 6.13 -2.17 11.49
C LYS A 70 5.92 -3.04 10.27
N TYR A 71 6.92 -3.10 9.40
CA TYR A 71 6.92 -4.00 8.25
C TYR A 71 8.07 -5.00 8.33
N GLU A 72 7.80 -6.24 7.95
CA GLU A 72 8.75 -7.35 7.97
C GLU A 72 8.66 -8.08 6.64
N LEU A 73 9.75 -8.11 5.89
CA LEU A 73 9.89 -8.81 4.61
C LEU A 73 10.63 -10.12 4.83
N PHE A 74 10.06 -11.21 4.36
CA PHE A 74 10.61 -12.55 4.41
C PHE A 74 10.79 -13.10 3.00
N HIS A 75 11.86 -13.88 2.81
CA HIS A 75 11.99 -14.80 1.70
C HIS A 75 11.80 -16.21 2.25
N GLU A 76 10.81 -16.94 1.74
CA GLU A 76 10.33 -18.18 2.34
C GLU A 76 9.93 -17.97 3.82
N ASP A 77 10.75 -18.43 4.77
CA ASP A 77 10.56 -18.26 6.21
C ASP A 77 11.68 -17.47 6.89
N SER A 78 12.65 -16.96 6.13
CA SER A 78 13.76 -16.16 6.64
C SER A 78 13.43 -14.67 6.60
N LEU A 79 13.53 -13.99 7.74
CA LEU A 79 13.39 -12.52 7.82
C LEU A 79 14.60 -11.86 7.15
N ILE A 80 14.37 -11.09 6.09
CA ILE A 80 15.43 -10.41 5.33
C ILE A 80 15.44 -8.89 5.53
N LYS A 81 14.31 -8.30 5.93
CA LYS A 81 14.25 -6.88 6.29
C LYS A 81 13.14 -6.63 7.29
N THR A 82 13.40 -5.76 8.26
CA THR A 82 12.40 -5.20 9.17
C THR A 82 12.67 -3.72 9.35
N ASP A 83 11.60 -2.92 9.46
CA ASP A 83 11.71 -1.50 9.78
C ASP A 83 10.36 -0.95 10.27
N LEU A 84 10.34 0.34 10.60
CA LEU A 84 9.15 1.08 11.02
C LEU A 84 8.85 2.22 10.04
N ALA A 85 7.65 2.19 9.46
CA ALA A 85 7.15 3.29 8.63
C ALA A 85 6.26 4.22 9.45
N GLU A 86 6.44 5.53 9.27
CA GLU A 86 5.51 6.55 9.76
C GLU A 86 4.64 7.06 8.62
N VAL A 87 3.33 7.08 8.83
CA VAL A 87 2.35 7.60 7.89
C VAL A 87 1.66 8.79 8.52
N ILE A 88 1.89 9.99 7.99
CA ILE A 88 1.19 11.20 8.42
C ILE A 88 -0.16 11.26 7.71
N LEU A 89 -1.24 10.97 8.42
CA LEU A 89 -2.61 10.88 7.88
C LEU A 89 -3.36 12.22 7.91
N PHE A 90 -3.01 13.10 8.84
CA PHE A 90 -3.61 14.42 8.98
C PHE A 90 -2.55 15.50 9.16
N GLU A 91 -2.85 16.71 8.71
CA GLU A 91 -2.00 17.86 8.97
C GLU A 91 -2.07 18.22 10.47
N SER A 92 -0.92 18.27 11.14
CA SER A 92 -0.84 18.32 12.61
C SER A 92 -1.48 19.56 13.24
N LYS A 93 -1.71 20.64 12.49
CA LYS A 93 -2.29 21.89 13.01
C LYS A 93 -3.79 22.00 12.73
N THR A 94 -4.20 21.71 11.50
CA THR A 94 -5.61 21.90 11.07
C THR A 94 -6.45 20.64 11.22
N GLY A 95 -5.83 19.47 11.37
CA GLY A 95 -6.54 18.18 11.31
C GLY A 95 -7.09 17.88 9.92
N LYS A 96 -6.65 18.59 8.87
CA LYS A 96 -7.06 18.31 7.50
C LYS A 96 -6.50 16.94 7.08
N PRO A 97 -7.32 16.02 6.54
CA PRO A 97 -6.84 14.74 6.06
C PRO A 97 -5.86 14.92 4.90
N LEU A 98 -4.79 14.14 4.94
CA LEU A 98 -3.75 14.11 3.92
C LEU A 98 -3.88 12.77 3.18
N GLY A 99 -4.67 12.79 2.11
CA GLY A 99 -4.95 11.62 1.30
C GLY A 99 -5.99 11.94 0.22
N THR A 100 -6.21 10.99 -0.69
CA THR A 100 -7.26 11.10 -1.70
C THR A 100 -8.48 10.36 -1.19
N GLY A 101 -9.64 11.00 -1.16
CA GLY A 101 -10.83 10.43 -0.56
C GLY A 101 -12.11 11.08 -1.04
N MET A 102 -13.22 10.40 -0.78
CA MET A 102 -14.58 10.92 -0.99
C MET A 102 -15.36 10.76 0.31
N GLY A 103 -16.07 11.81 0.73
CA GLY A 103 -16.83 11.79 1.98
C GLY A 103 -15.92 11.75 3.21
N SER A 104 -16.09 10.74 4.05
CA SER A 104 -15.43 10.61 5.36
C SER A 104 -14.19 9.71 5.37
N THR A 105 -13.81 9.10 4.24
CA THR A 105 -12.69 8.14 4.14
C THR A 105 -11.59 8.65 3.21
N PHE A 106 -10.34 8.43 3.58
CA PHE A 106 -9.16 8.94 2.86
C PHE A 106 -8.10 7.84 2.69
N ASP A 107 -7.57 7.73 1.47
CA ASP A 107 -6.48 6.84 1.12
C ASP A 107 -5.15 7.59 1.15
N ARG A 108 -4.17 7.00 1.81
CA ARG A 108 -2.81 7.52 1.84
C ARG A 108 -1.81 6.43 1.49
N ASN A 109 -1.11 6.64 0.38
CA ASN A 109 0.06 5.85 0.01
C ASN A 109 1.29 6.34 0.78
N PHE A 110 2.17 5.41 1.13
CA PHE A 110 3.44 5.67 1.80
C PHE A 110 4.47 4.63 1.37
N ASP A 111 5.74 5.03 1.35
CA ASP A 111 6.81 4.17 0.89
C ASP A 111 7.24 3.23 2.02
N LEU A 112 7.25 1.93 1.76
CA LEU A 112 7.83 0.93 2.66
C LEU A 112 9.28 0.66 2.30
N ILE A 113 9.53 0.32 1.03
CA ILE A 113 10.86 0.05 0.51
C ILE A 113 11.01 0.68 -0.87
N LYS A 114 12.06 1.50 -1.03
CA LYS A 114 12.39 2.17 -2.29
C LYS A 114 13.57 1.47 -2.95
N SER A 115 13.48 1.25 -4.26
CA SER A 115 14.59 0.77 -5.11
C SER A 115 15.29 -0.47 -4.55
N TYR A 116 14.50 -1.51 -4.24
CA TYR A 116 14.99 -2.77 -3.69
C TYR A 116 15.37 -3.75 -4.79
N TYR A 117 16.60 -4.27 -4.75
CA TYR A 117 17.03 -5.34 -5.64
C TYR A 117 16.85 -6.68 -4.92
N PHE A 118 15.97 -7.53 -5.44
CA PHE A 118 15.86 -8.90 -4.98
C PHE A 118 17.03 -9.72 -5.54
N ASN A 119 17.69 -10.48 -4.66
CA ASN A 119 18.86 -11.29 -5.03
C ASN A 119 18.49 -12.71 -5.47
N THR A 120 17.25 -13.14 -5.23
CA THR A 120 16.77 -14.49 -5.50
C THR A 120 15.32 -14.39 -5.95
N SER A 121 14.94 -15.22 -6.92
CA SER A 121 13.54 -15.33 -7.33
C SER A 121 12.80 -16.27 -6.40
N GLY A 122 11.48 -16.17 -6.35
CA GLY A 122 10.63 -17.06 -5.55
C GLY A 122 9.66 -16.30 -4.68
N HIS A 123 9.23 -16.97 -3.60
CA HIS A 123 8.11 -16.52 -2.78
C HIS A 123 8.56 -15.58 -1.67
N TYR A 124 7.86 -14.45 -1.55
CA TYR A 124 8.09 -13.44 -0.54
C TYR A 124 6.83 -13.18 0.27
N LYS A 125 7.04 -12.90 1.57
CA LYS A 125 5.98 -12.55 2.51
C LYS A 125 6.28 -11.18 3.10
N MET A 126 5.31 -10.27 3.03
CA MET A 126 5.35 -9.00 3.76
C MET A 126 4.31 -9.03 4.87
N ARG A 127 4.77 -8.81 6.10
CA ARG A 127 3.91 -8.63 7.27
C ARG A 127 3.83 -7.16 7.62
N LEU A 128 2.61 -6.63 7.72
CA LEU A 128 2.34 -5.29 8.21
C LEU A 128 1.62 -5.40 9.56
N THR A 129 2.17 -4.76 10.58
CA THR A 129 1.57 -4.73 11.93
C THR A 129 1.53 -3.29 12.43
N GLN A 130 0.40 -2.85 12.96
CA GLN A 130 0.32 -1.54 13.58
C GLN A 130 1.22 -1.50 14.84
N PHE A 131 1.95 -0.41 15.00
CA PHE A 131 2.95 -0.25 16.06
C PHE A 131 2.69 1.02 16.88
N MET A 132 1.41 1.30 17.13
CA MET A 132 0.96 2.37 18.01
C MET A 132 0.89 1.89 19.46
N ARG A 133 0.82 2.84 20.41
CA ARG A 133 0.72 2.53 21.85
C ARG A 133 -0.71 2.16 22.31
N ILE A 134 -1.59 1.86 21.36
CA ILE A 134 -3.01 1.53 21.61
C ILE A 134 -3.24 0.10 21.13
N ASP A 135 -3.95 -0.69 21.95
CA ASP A 135 -4.21 -2.11 21.66
C ASP A 135 -4.98 -2.28 20.35
N THR A 136 -6.05 -1.50 20.12
CA THR A 136 -6.84 -1.57 18.89
C THR A 136 -7.08 -0.19 18.32
N LEU A 137 -6.54 0.07 17.13
CA LEU A 137 -6.81 1.29 16.40
C LEU A 137 -8.23 1.26 15.85
N GLN A 138 -8.97 2.33 16.09
CA GLN A 138 -10.30 2.56 15.53
C GLN A 138 -10.16 3.32 14.21
N ASP A 139 -11.16 3.26 13.34
CA ASP A 139 -11.29 4.07 12.13
C ASP A 139 -10.16 3.92 11.11
N ILE A 140 -9.51 2.74 11.11
CA ILE A 140 -8.69 2.26 10.00
C ILE A 140 -9.48 1.20 9.24
N ASP A 141 -9.91 1.52 8.02
CA ASP A 141 -10.79 0.68 7.24
C ASP A 141 -10.03 -0.35 6.41
N GLN A 142 -8.86 0.03 5.85
CA GLN A 142 -8.07 -0.85 5.00
C GLN A 142 -6.58 -0.60 5.14
N ILE A 143 -5.81 -1.67 4.90
CA ILE A 143 -4.37 -1.61 4.65
C ILE A 143 -4.07 -2.34 3.34
N GLY A 144 -3.20 -1.78 2.53
CA GLY A 144 -2.81 -2.29 1.22
C GLY A 144 -1.31 -2.40 1.06
N LEU A 145 -0.92 -3.27 0.15
CA LEU A 145 0.44 -3.42 -0.33
C LEU A 145 0.44 -3.45 -1.84
N ARG A 146 1.35 -2.69 -2.45
CA ARG A 146 1.65 -2.72 -3.87
C ARG A 146 3.15 -2.96 -4.07
N VAL A 147 3.47 -3.89 -4.97
CA VAL A 147 4.84 -4.17 -5.42
C VAL A 147 4.89 -3.88 -6.92
N ALA A 148 5.84 -3.05 -7.33
CA ALA A 148 6.03 -2.69 -8.72
C ALA A 148 7.52 -2.61 -9.08
N THR A 149 7.84 -2.92 -10.33
CA THR A 149 9.18 -2.64 -10.86
C THR A 149 9.35 -1.14 -11.09
N ILE A 150 10.55 -0.63 -10.85
CA ILE A 150 10.93 0.74 -11.19
C ILE A 150 11.61 0.68 -12.55
N ILE A 151 10.89 1.07 -13.61
CA ILE A 151 11.51 1.29 -14.91
C ILE A 151 12.32 2.59 -14.80
N GLN A 152 13.64 2.49 -14.89
CA GLN A 152 14.45 3.68 -15.15
C GLN A 152 14.12 4.15 -16.59
N PRO A 153 13.67 5.40 -16.77
CA PRO A 153 13.42 5.95 -18.10
C PRO A 153 14.71 6.05 -18.94
#